data_AF-A0A958ZJU1-F1
#
_entry.id   AF-A0A958ZJU1-F1
#
_cell.length_a   1.000
_cell.length_b   1.000
_cell.length_c   1.000
_cell.angle_alpha   90.00
_cell.angle_beta   90.00
_cell.angle_gamma   90.00
#
_symmetry.space_group_name_H-M   'P 1'
#
loop_
_entity.id
_entity.type
_entity.pdbx_description
1 polymer ?
#
loop_
_entity_poly.entity_id
_entity_poly.type
_entity_poly.pdbx_seq_one_letter_code
_entity_poly.pdbx_strand_id
1 'polypeptide(L)'
;LNCGGHAFATDGTLIGPVLEEFKQRRTELYNELFDMCRASLAVEGRYSYAVMPELRVTAQGGIGTAEEHDFLLAYYDLASTGWGSPFLLVPEVTTVDDDTLQKLATAHKEDYFLSYASPLGIPFNNFRKSSAELQRQARIDDGRPGAPCVKKLLTFNTEYGPEPICTSSRTYQNKKLKELEEEITDPIKFKIEAEKVMSKDCLCEGLGMAALLRNKVKLPTKIKAVTICPGPNLAYFSGVRTLREMVDHIYHRTSLLNKLPRAHMFINELHIYIDFLKKQMEDAVGELTDKQAGHFANFKNNLLNSIDYYTKIARHIPFDSSELLKQLAEAREILAGPLFERACLPVRVG
;
A
#
# COMPACT_ATOMS: atom_id res chain seq x y z
N LEU A 1 -3.71 4.08 1.41
CA LEU A 1 -2.80 3.01 1.91
C LEU A 1 -3.28 1.56 1.68
N ASN A 2 -4.57 1.30 1.42
CA ASN A 2 -5.13 -0.07 1.39
C ASN A 2 -5.10 -0.82 0.05
N CYS A 3 -4.61 -0.19 -1.02
CA CYS A 3 -4.64 -0.78 -2.35
C CYS A 3 -3.42 -1.66 -2.61
N GLY A 4 -3.55 -2.97 -2.36
CA GLY A 4 -2.98 -4.10 -3.12
C GLY A 4 -1.49 -4.15 -3.52
N GLY A 5 -0.65 -3.25 -3.03
CA GLY A 5 0.77 -3.20 -3.39
C GLY A 5 1.36 -1.89 -2.92
N HIS A 6 1.24 -0.82 -3.71
CA HIS A 6 1.77 0.49 -3.36
C HIS A 6 0.91 1.23 -2.32
N ALA A 7 1.60 1.89 -1.40
CA ALA A 7 1.02 2.62 -0.30
C ALA A 7 1.27 4.12 -0.51
N PHE A 8 0.27 4.77 -1.10
CA PHE A 8 0.17 6.22 -1.13
C PHE A 8 -0.65 6.65 0.08
N ALA A 9 -0.02 7.35 1.02
CA ALA A 9 -0.72 8.03 2.10
C ALA A 9 -1.22 9.37 1.55
N THR A 10 -2.52 9.59 1.64
CA THR A 10 -3.10 10.94 1.67
C THR A 10 -2.77 11.59 3.02
N ASP A 11 -3.04 12.88 3.18
CA ASP A 11 -2.91 13.60 4.46
C ASP A 11 -4.05 13.22 5.45
N GLY A 12 -4.34 11.93 5.62
CA GLY A 12 -5.36 11.40 6.53
C GLY A 12 -6.77 11.27 5.96
N THR A 13 -7.01 11.62 4.69
CA THR A 13 -8.32 11.44 4.05
C THR A 13 -8.49 9.98 3.60
N LEU A 14 -9.47 9.27 4.17
CA LEU A 14 -9.75 7.87 3.87
C LEU A 14 -10.59 7.70 2.59
N ILE A 15 -10.75 6.46 2.11
CA ILE A 15 -11.36 6.20 0.79
C ILE A 15 -12.83 6.62 0.72
N GLY A 16 -13.62 6.45 1.78
CA GLY A 16 -15.06 6.75 1.73
C GLY A 16 -15.39 8.21 1.42
N PRO A 17 -14.84 9.20 2.16
CA PRO A 17 -15.02 10.62 1.84
C PRO A 17 -14.57 10.97 0.40
N VAL A 18 -13.49 10.35 -0.09
CA VAL A 18 -13.03 10.55 -1.48
C VAL A 18 -14.08 10.02 -2.47
N LEU A 19 -14.60 8.81 -2.25
CA LEU A 19 -15.64 8.23 -3.10
C LEU A 19 -16.95 9.04 -3.06
N GLU A 20 -17.28 9.64 -1.92
CA GLU A 20 -18.41 10.56 -1.81
C GLU A 20 -18.23 11.77 -2.72
N GLU A 21 -17.04 12.37 -2.74
CA GLU A 21 -16.75 13.49 -3.63
C GLU A 21 -16.85 13.08 -5.11
N PHE A 22 -16.29 11.92 -5.49
CA PHE A 22 -16.43 11.38 -6.84
C PHE A 22 -17.89 11.15 -7.24
N LYS A 23 -18.73 10.70 -6.29
CA LYS A 23 -20.17 10.54 -6.51
C LYS A 23 -20.86 11.89 -6.72
N GLN A 24 -20.57 12.88 -5.88
CA GLN A 24 -21.23 14.19 -5.91
C GLN A 24 -20.78 15.05 -7.10
N ARG A 25 -19.50 14.98 -7.49
CA ARG A 25 -18.90 15.81 -8.55
C ARG A 25 -18.68 15.05 -9.86
N ARG A 26 -19.33 13.89 -10.03
CA ARG A 26 -19.15 12.99 -11.19
C ARG A 26 -19.34 13.71 -12.53
N THR A 27 -20.41 14.48 -12.66
CA THR A 27 -20.74 15.20 -13.91
C THR A 27 -19.71 16.28 -14.22
N GLU A 28 -19.24 17.01 -13.21
CA GLU A 28 -18.20 18.02 -13.34
C GLU A 28 -16.89 17.38 -13.83
N LEU A 29 -16.43 16.33 -13.15
CA LEU A 29 -15.25 15.56 -13.53
C LEU A 29 -15.36 15.04 -14.96
N TYR A 30 -16.51 14.48 -15.33
CA TYR A 30 -16.72 13.90 -16.66
C TYR A 30 -16.61 14.95 -17.77
N ASN A 31 -17.25 16.10 -17.59
CA ASN A 31 -17.19 17.20 -18.55
C ASN A 31 -15.75 17.73 -18.70
N GLU A 32 -15.05 17.95 -17.59
CA GLU A 32 -13.67 18.44 -17.60
C GLU A 32 -12.72 17.46 -18.32
N LEU A 33 -12.79 16.16 -17.98
CA LEU A 33 -11.98 15.12 -18.63
C LEU A 33 -12.29 15.01 -20.12
N PHE A 34 -13.56 15.11 -20.50
CA PHE A 34 -13.97 15.02 -21.90
C PHE A 34 -13.46 16.22 -22.71
N ASP A 35 -13.58 17.42 -22.18
CA ASP A 35 -13.08 18.63 -22.85
C ASP A 35 -11.56 18.60 -23.03
N MET A 36 -10.81 18.20 -21.99
CA MET A 36 -9.36 18.00 -22.09
C MET A 36 -9.00 16.94 -23.13
N CYS A 37 -9.72 15.81 -23.15
CA CYS A 37 -9.47 14.73 -24.11
C CYS A 37 -9.73 15.21 -25.55
N ARG A 38 -10.85 15.89 -25.80
CA ARG A 38 -11.16 16.45 -27.12
C ARG A 38 -10.10 17.46 -27.57
N ALA A 39 -9.69 18.36 -26.69
CA ALA A 39 -8.66 19.35 -27.01
C ALA A 39 -7.33 18.67 -27.38
N SER A 40 -6.90 17.67 -26.61
CA SER A 40 -5.68 16.91 -26.89
C SER A 40 -5.77 16.15 -28.21
N LEU A 41 -6.89 15.47 -28.49
CA LEU A 41 -7.09 14.76 -29.76
C LEU A 41 -7.07 15.70 -30.96
N ALA A 42 -7.65 16.89 -30.84
CA ALA A 42 -7.66 17.89 -31.91
C ALA A 42 -6.24 18.40 -32.22
N VAL A 43 -5.42 18.66 -31.19
CA VAL A 43 -4.01 19.05 -31.35
C VAL A 43 -3.20 17.97 -32.06
N GLU A 44 -3.48 16.69 -31.75
CA GLU A 44 -2.84 15.54 -32.38
C GLU A 44 -3.40 15.18 -33.78
N GLY A 45 -4.34 15.98 -34.31
CA GLY A 45 -5.00 15.72 -35.60
C GLY A 45 -5.79 14.41 -35.64
N ARG A 46 -6.23 13.92 -34.47
CA ARG A 46 -6.99 12.67 -34.32
C ARG A 46 -8.49 12.92 -34.43
N TYR A 47 -9.25 11.83 -34.51
CA TYR A 47 -10.70 11.86 -34.59
C TYR A 47 -11.32 12.60 -33.39
N SER A 48 -12.47 13.22 -33.64
CA SER A 48 -13.31 13.77 -32.57
C SER A 48 -14.36 12.75 -32.15
N TYR A 49 -14.81 12.82 -30.89
CA TYR A 49 -15.92 12.02 -30.40
C TYR A 49 -17.24 12.55 -30.98
N ALA A 50 -17.98 11.70 -31.70
CA ALA A 50 -19.32 12.03 -32.19
C ALA A 50 -20.36 12.09 -31.06
N VAL A 51 -20.16 11.27 -30.02
CA VAL A 51 -20.98 11.22 -28.81
C VAL A 51 -20.05 11.08 -27.62
N MET A 52 -20.41 11.70 -26.50
CA MET A 52 -19.67 11.60 -25.25
C MET A 52 -19.68 10.13 -24.74
N PRO A 53 -18.51 9.50 -24.49
CA PRO A 53 -18.44 8.10 -24.11
C PRO A 53 -18.71 7.91 -22.62
N GLU A 54 -19.54 6.93 -22.22
CA GLU A 54 -19.92 6.66 -20.82
C GLU A 54 -18.71 6.69 -19.85
N LEU A 55 -18.79 7.51 -18.79
CA LEU A 55 -17.81 7.49 -17.71
C LEU A 55 -18.14 6.38 -16.71
N ARG A 56 -17.22 5.43 -16.56
CA ARG A 56 -17.29 4.40 -15.52
C ARG A 56 -16.28 4.68 -14.41
N VAL A 57 -16.77 4.87 -13.20
CA VAL A 57 -15.94 5.03 -12.00
C VAL A 57 -15.88 3.69 -11.28
N THR A 58 -14.67 3.22 -11.00
CA THR A 58 -14.42 1.96 -10.28
C THR A 58 -13.52 2.22 -9.08
N ALA A 59 -13.77 1.54 -7.97
CA ALA A 59 -12.92 1.64 -6.78
C ALA A 59 -12.54 0.26 -6.28
N GLN A 60 -11.37 0.13 -5.66
CA GLN A 60 -10.83 -1.13 -5.15
C GLN A 60 -9.90 -0.84 -3.98
N GLY A 61 -9.71 -1.83 -3.11
CA GLY A 61 -8.79 -1.74 -1.97
C GLY A 61 -9.43 -2.26 -0.69
N GLY A 62 -8.86 -3.32 -0.12
CA GLY A 62 -9.30 -3.86 1.18
C GLY A 62 -10.63 -4.62 1.21
N ILE A 63 -11.36 -4.70 0.10
CA ILE A 63 -12.62 -5.45 0.01
C ILE A 63 -12.35 -6.93 0.29
N GLY A 64 -13.12 -7.51 1.20
CA GLY A 64 -12.95 -8.88 1.66
C GLY A 64 -14.24 -9.68 1.70
N THR A 65 -15.42 -9.05 1.64
CA THR A 65 -16.72 -9.75 1.58
C THR A 65 -17.59 -9.27 0.42
N ALA A 66 -18.59 -10.09 0.06
CA ALA A 66 -19.57 -9.73 -0.96
C ALA A 66 -20.46 -8.55 -0.52
N GLU A 67 -20.76 -8.45 0.77
CA GLU A 67 -21.59 -7.36 1.29
C GLU A 67 -20.85 -6.01 1.22
N GLU A 68 -19.54 -5.99 1.48
CA GLU A 68 -18.71 -4.81 1.26
C GLU A 68 -18.65 -4.41 -0.21
N HIS A 69 -18.53 -5.41 -1.10
CA HIS A 69 -18.57 -5.21 -2.55
C HIS A 69 -19.88 -4.53 -2.95
N ASP A 70 -21.02 -5.13 -2.60
CA ASP A 70 -22.34 -4.65 -2.98
C ASP A 70 -22.65 -3.28 -2.36
N PHE A 71 -22.25 -3.07 -1.10
CA PHE A 71 -22.37 -1.76 -0.45
C PHE A 71 -21.63 -0.67 -1.24
N LEU A 72 -20.39 -0.91 -1.67
CA LEU A 72 -19.63 0.08 -2.44
C LEU A 72 -20.30 0.40 -3.78
N LEU A 73 -20.79 -0.62 -4.50
CA LEU A 73 -21.49 -0.42 -5.77
C LEU A 73 -22.75 0.43 -5.57
N ALA A 74 -23.59 0.04 -4.61
CA ALA A 74 -24.88 0.69 -4.39
C ALA A 74 -24.76 2.08 -3.76
N TYR A 75 -23.93 2.22 -2.71
CA TYR A 75 -23.84 3.47 -1.95
C TYR A 75 -23.09 4.56 -2.72
N TYR A 76 -21.96 4.22 -3.35
CA TYR A 76 -21.14 5.18 -4.10
C TYR A 76 -21.49 5.27 -5.60
N ASP A 77 -22.50 4.51 -6.04
CA ASP A 77 -22.92 4.43 -7.44
C ASP A 77 -21.75 4.06 -8.37
N LEU A 78 -20.93 3.08 -7.97
CA LEU A 78 -19.76 2.65 -8.73
C LEU A 78 -20.17 1.70 -9.85
N ALA A 79 -19.50 1.82 -11.01
CA ALA A 79 -19.74 0.93 -12.14
C ALA A 79 -19.24 -0.50 -11.88
N SER A 80 -18.14 -0.63 -11.14
CA SER A 80 -17.62 -1.91 -10.68
C SER A 80 -16.62 -1.72 -9.53
N THR A 81 -16.21 -2.83 -8.93
CA THR A 81 -15.11 -2.87 -7.97
C THR A 81 -14.10 -3.98 -8.31
N GLY A 82 -12.97 -4.03 -7.61
CA GLY A 82 -11.85 -4.91 -7.91
C GLY A 82 -11.26 -5.62 -6.69
N TRP A 83 -10.86 -6.87 -6.90
CA TRP A 83 -10.26 -7.75 -5.90
C TRP A 83 -8.86 -8.14 -6.36
N GLY A 84 -7.85 -7.80 -5.55
CA GLY A 84 -6.43 -8.00 -5.88
C GLY A 84 -5.80 -9.15 -5.11
N SER A 85 -5.37 -8.88 -3.88
CA SER A 85 -4.57 -9.82 -3.08
C SER A 85 -5.15 -11.24 -2.96
N PRO A 86 -6.47 -11.45 -2.77
CA PRO A 86 -7.02 -12.81 -2.67
C PRO A 86 -6.75 -13.67 -3.92
N PHE A 87 -6.65 -13.07 -5.11
CA PHE A 87 -6.30 -13.79 -6.33
C PHE A 87 -4.87 -14.32 -6.36
N LEU A 88 -3.96 -13.83 -5.50
CA LEU A 88 -2.62 -14.42 -5.35
C LEU A 88 -2.66 -15.87 -4.84
N LEU A 89 -3.80 -16.30 -4.26
CA LEU A 89 -4.05 -17.69 -3.86
C LEU A 89 -4.66 -18.54 -4.99
N VAL A 90 -4.89 -17.96 -6.17
CA VAL A 90 -5.57 -18.59 -7.30
C VAL A 90 -4.56 -18.86 -8.43
N PRO A 91 -3.95 -20.06 -8.50
CA PRO A 91 -2.92 -20.38 -9.48
C PRO A 91 -3.46 -20.44 -10.92
N GLU A 92 -4.77 -20.51 -11.13
CA GLU A 92 -5.37 -20.56 -12.47
C GLU A 92 -5.22 -19.22 -13.23
N VAL A 93 -5.14 -18.10 -12.51
CA VAL A 93 -5.18 -16.74 -13.09
C VAL A 93 -4.02 -15.85 -12.63
N THR A 94 -3.07 -16.41 -11.90
CA THR A 94 -1.86 -15.70 -11.46
C THR A 94 -0.61 -16.49 -11.80
N THR A 95 0.53 -15.78 -11.82
CA THR A 95 1.84 -16.35 -12.10
C THR A 95 2.70 -16.52 -10.85
N VAL A 96 2.10 -16.50 -9.67
CA VAL A 96 2.78 -16.78 -8.40
C VAL A 96 3.40 -18.18 -8.48
N ASP A 97 4.68 -18.31 -8.13
CA ASP A 97 5.36 -19.60 -8.10
C ASP A 97 4.91 -20.45 -6.91
N ASP A 98 5.12 -21.77 -7.00
CA ASP A 98 4.59 -22.72 -6.02
C ASP A 98 5.10 -22.46 -4.59
N ASP A 99 6.39 -22.10 -4.41
CA ASP A 99 6.95 -21.82 -3.08
C ASP A 99 6.28 -20.59 -2.44
N THR A 100 6.19 -19.49 -3.20
CA THR A 100 5.51 -18.28 -2.75
C THR A 100 4.03 -18.53 -2.47
N LEU A 101 3.33 -19.27 -3.33
CA LEU A 101 1.91 -19.60 -3.18
C LEU A 101 1.63 -20.37 -1.88
N GLN A 102 2.42 -21.39 -1.58
CA GLN A 102 2.25 -22.16 -0.34
C GLN A 102 2.50 -21.31 0.90
N LYS A 103 3.50 -20.42 0.87
CA LYS A 103 3.77 -19.50 1.98
C LYS A 103 2.62 -18.51 2.21
N LEU A 104 2.02 -17.98 1.14
CA LEU A 104 0.85 -17.10 1.24
C LEU A 104 -0.37 -17.85 1.79
N ALA A 105 -0.58 -19.09 1.35
CA ALA A 105 -1.71 -19.92 1.77
C ALA A 105 -1.75 -20.22 3.27
N THR A 106 -0.60 -20.14 3.95
CA THR A 106 -0.43 -20.37 5.39
C THR A 106 0.09 -19.14 6.14
N ALA A 107 -0.05 -17.94 5.57
CA ALA A 107 0.46 -16.72 6.16
C ALA A 107 -0.44 -16.21 7.31
N HIS A 108 0.19 -15.54 8.27
CA HIS A 108 -0.47 -14.84 9.37
C HIS A 108 -0.42 -13.32 9.15
N LYS A 109 -1.15 -12.56 9.98
CA LYS A 109 -1.28 -11.10 9.83
C LYS A 109 0.08 -10.40 9.89
N GLU A 110 0.95 -10.85 10.78
CA GLU A 110 2.30 -10.36 11.04
C GLU A 110 3.31 -10.62 9.92
N ASP A 111 2.99 -11.53 8.99
CA ASP A 111 3.81 -11.77 7.79
C ASP A 111 3.67 -10.65 6.75
N TYR A 112 2.61 -9.85 6.86
CA TYR A 112 2.35 -8.70 5.99
C TYR A 112 2.75 -7.41 6.71
N PHE A 113 3.43 -6.51 6.00
CA PHE A 113 3.85 -5.25 6.58
C PHE A 113 4.02 -4.16 5.52
N LEU A 114 3.84 -2.91 5.92
CA LEU A 114 4.20 -1.77 5.10
C LEU A 114 5.73 -1.63 5.06
N SER A 115 6.31 -1.77 3.86
CA SER A 115 7.75 -1.69 3.65
C SER A 115 8.16 -0.39 2.94
N TYR A 116 9.40 0.03 3.18
CA TYR A 116 10.06 1.12 2.46
C TYR A 116 11.04 0.60 1.42
N ALA A 117 10.86 -0.65 0.98
CA ALA A 117 11.81 -1.37 0.14
C ALA A 117 11.91 -0.83 -1.29
N SER A 118 11.00 0.05 -1.72
CA SER A 118 11.02 0.59 -3.06
C SER A 118 12.25 1.46 -3.29
N PRO A 119 13.03 1.21 -4.36
CA PRO A 119 14.10 2.10 -4.80
C PRO A 119 13.61 3.50 -5.18
N LEU A 120 12.31 3.65 -5.48
CA LEU A 120 11.68 4.91 -5.85
C LEU A 120 11.15 5.70 -4.65
N GLY A 121 11.33 5.21 -3.43
CA GLY A 121 10.87 5.89 -2.21
C GLY A 121 9.38 5.73 -1.91
N ILE A 122 8.60 5.08 -2.78
CA ILE A 122 7.17 4.83 -2.57
C ILE A 122 6.99 3.58 -1.70
N PRO A 123 6.41 3.68 -0.49
CA PRO A 123 6.15 2.51 0.35
C PRO A 123 5.21 1.51 -0.34
N PHE A 124 5.32 0.23 0.02
CA PHE A 124 4.42 -0.80 -0.47
C PHE A 124 4.29 -1.96 0.54
N ASN A 125 3.13 -2.60 0.57
CA ASN A 125 2.89 -3.79 1.39
C ASN A 125 3.75 -4.93 0.89
N ASN A 126 4.53 -5.54 1.78
CA ASN A 126 5.48 -6.58 1.47
C ASN A 126 5.19 -7.82 2.34
N PHE A 127 5.77 -8.94 1.95
CA PHE A 127 5.59 -10.24 2.56
C PHE A 127 6.91 -10.75 3.13
N ARG A 128 6.97 -10.90 4.46
CA ARG A 128 8.20 -11.26 5.20
C ARG A 128 8.81 -12.58 4.74
N LYS A 129 7.98 -13.53 4.31
CA LYS A 129 8.40 -14.87 3.87
C LYS A 129 8.80 -14.92 2.39
N SER A 130 8.72 -13.81 1.66
CA SER A 130 9.14 -13.76 0.26
C SER A 130 10.64 -14.04 0.13
N SER A 131 11.05 -14.73 -0.94
CA SER A 131 12.45 -15.10 -1.12
C SER A 131 13.35 -13.89 -1.44
N ALA A 132 12.80 -12.79 -1.97
CA ALA A 132 13.50 -11.52 -2.09
C ALA A 132 13.79 -10.89 -0.73
N GLU A 133 12.82 -10.88 0.20
CA GLU A 133 13.03 -10.34 1.54
C GLU A 133 14.08 -11.14 2.32
N LEU A 134 14.01 -12.48 2.27
CA LEU A 134 15.02 -13.35 2.87
C LEU A 134 16.41 -13.13 2.27
N GLN A 135 16.50 -12.96 0.95
CA GLN A 135 17.77 -12.65 0.28
C GLN A 135 18.32 -11.28 0.68
N ARG A 136 17.44 -10.28 0.82
CA ARG A 136 17.83 -8.93 1.25
C ARG A 136 18.43 -8.97 2.66
N GLN A 137 17.78 -9.67 3.59
CA GLN A 137 18.29 -9.83 4.95
C GLN A 137 19.63 -10.58 4.96
N ALA A 138 19.74 -11.70 4.23
CA ALA A 138 21.00 -12.45 4.15
C ALA A 138 22.18 -11.60 3.62
N ARG A 139 21.92 -10.67 2.69
CA ARG A 139 22.96 -9.74 2.21
C ARG A 139 23.40 -8.74 3.27
N ILE A 140 22.49 -8.29 4.12
CA ILE A 140 22.79 -7.40 5.25
C ILE A 140 23.65 -8.16 6.26
N ASP A 141 23.24 -9.38 6.62
CA ASP A 141 23.94 -10.22 7.59
C ASP A 141 25.37 -10.58 7.11
N ASP A 142 25.55 -10.76 5.80
CA ASP A 142 26.84 -10.96 5.14
C ASP A 142 27.73 -9.70 5.05
N GLY A 143 27.28 -8.55 5.56
CA GLY A 143 27.97 -7.26 5.43
C GLY A 143 28.06 -6.73 3.99
N ARG A 144 27.17 -7.18 3.09
CA ARG A 144 27.15 -6.82 1.67
C ARG A 144 25.76 -6.36 1.20
N PRO A 145 25.15 -5.36 1.89
CA PRO A 145 23.80 -4.92 1.62
C PRO A 145 23.65 -4.42 0.17
N GLY A 146 22.42 -4.53 -0.35
CA GLY A 146 22.10 -4.13 -1.72
C GLY A 146 22.45 -5.18 -2.79
N ALA A 147 21.80 -5.03 -3.95
CA ALA A 147 21.94 -5.95 -5.08
C ALA A 147 23.10 -5.55 -6.02
N PRO A 148 23.67 -6.49 -6.78
CA PRO A 148 24.66 -6.16 -7.82
C PRO A 148 24.14 -5.22 -8.93
N CYS A 149 22.81 -5.08 -9.05
CA CYS A 149 22.13 -4.20 -10.02
C CYS A 149 22.49 -4.48 -11.49
N VAL A 150 22.38 -5.74 -11.92
CA VAL A 150 22.75 -6.15 -13.29
C VAL A 150 21.80 -5.60 -14.37
N LYS A 151 20.50 -5.45 -14.07
CA LYS A 151 19.50 -4.99 -15.06
C LYS A 151 19.40 -3.48 -15.22
N LYS A 152 19.80 -2.71 -14.20
CA LYS A 152 19.83 -1.23 -14.21
C LYS A 152 18.52 -0.51 -14.62
N LEU A 153 17.35 -1.13 -14.48
CA LEU A 153 16.07 -0.51 -14.91
C LEU A 153 15.60 0.63 -13.99
N LEU A 154 16.06 0.66 -12.73
CA LEU A 154 15.68 1.65 -11.71
C LEU A 154 16.86 2.52 -11.26
N THR A 155 17.79 2.83 -12.16
CA THR A 155 18.94 3.71 -11.91
C THR A 155 18.55 5.16 -12.21
N PHE A 156 18.10 5.89 -11.18
CA PHE A 156 17.64 7.28 -11.32
C PHE A 156 18.32 8.25 -10.36
N ASN A 157 19.06 7.78 -9.35
CA ASN A 157 19.66 8.63 -8.32
C ASN A 157 21.07 9.08 -8.74
N THR A 158 21.32 10.38 -8.75
CA THR A 158 22.60 11.02 -9.14
C THR A 158 23.35 11.62 -7.95
N GLU A 159 23.05 11.19 -6.72
CA GLU A 159 23.63 11.72 -5.48
C GLU A 159 25.16 11.60 -5.45
N TYR A 160 25.71 10.57 -6.09
CA TYR A 160 27.15 10.26 -6.08
C TYR A 160 27.84 10.42 -7.44
N GLY A 161 27.26 11.18 -8.36
CA GLY A 161 27.84 11.48 -9.67
C GLY A 161 26.81 11.65 -10.80
N PRO A 162 27.27 12.05 -12.01
CA PRO A 162 26.40 12.29 -13.15
C PRO A 162 25.80 11.00 -13.73
N GLU A 163 26.45 9.85 -13.52
CA GLU A 163 25.89 8.54 -13.87
C GLU A 163 24.91 8.09 -12.77
N PRO A 164 23.62 7.93 -13.09
CA PRO A 164 22.65 7.55 -12.07
C PRO A 164 22.88 6.10 -11.60
N ILE A 165 22.74 5.89 -10.29
CA ILE A 165 22.77 4.57 -9.67
C ILE A 165 21.44 4.26 -8.99
N CYS A 166 21.18 2.97 -8.76
CA CYS A 166 19.96 2.53 -8.09
C CYS A 166 20.16 2.54 -6.58
N THR A 167 19.20 3.05 -5.82
CA THR A 167 19.26 3.10 -4.34
C THR A 167 19.21 1.71 -3.70
N SER A 168 18.73 0.68 -4.41
CA SER A 168 18.84 -0.73 -3.98
C SER A 168 20.17 -1.40 -4.38
N SER A 169 21.05 -0.70 -5.09
CA SER A 169 22.34 -1.27 -5.50
C SER A 169 23.32 -1.32 -4.33
N ARG A 170 24.18 -2.35 -4.33
CA ARG A 170 25.30 -2.46 -3.39
C ARG A 170 26.21 -1.23 -3.45
N THR A 171 26.43 -0.69 -4.65
CA THR A 171 27.24 0.52 -4.83
C THR A 171 26.65 1.70 -4.09
N TYR A 172 25.35 1.96 -4.23
CA TYR A 172 24.68 3.05 -3.52
C TYR A 172 24.68 2.82 -2.01
N GLN A 173 24.21 1.65 -1.56
CA GLN A 173 24.08 1.38 -0.13
C GLN A 173 25.43 1.44 0.59
N ASN A 174 26.49 0.91 0.00
CA ASN A 174 27.84 1.01 0.60
C ASN A 174 28.34 2.46 0.69
N LYS A 175 28.07 3.30 -0.31
CA LYS A 175 28.46 4.72 -0.26
C LYS A 175 27.67 5.46 0.82
N LYS A 176 26.35 5.28 0.84
CA LYS A 176 25.48 5.96 1.79
C LYS A 176 25.71 5.54 3.23
N LEU A 177 25.94 4.27 3.49
CA LEU A 177 26.24 3.79 4.84
C LEU A 177 27.55 4.40 5.39
N LYS A 178 28.61 4.49 4.56
CA LYS A 178 29.86 5.14 4.97
C LYS A 178 29.70 6.62 5.28
N GLU A 179 28.94 7.32 4.44
CA GLU A 179 28.61 8.73 4.68
C GLU A 179 27.86 8.90 6.01
N LEU A 180 26.86 8.04 6.28
CA LEU A 180 26.12 8.07 7.54
C LEU A 180 27.00 7.74 8.76
N GLU A 181 27.99 6.84 8.62
CA GLU A 181 28.97 6.53 9.68
C GLU A 181 29.85 7.74 10.02
N GLU A 182 30.16 8.59 9.05
CA GLU A 182 30.94 9.82 9.23
C GLU A 182 30.10 10.97 9.81
N GLU A 183 28.83 11.09 9.39
CA GLU A 183 27.96 12.21 9.76
C GLU A 183 27.21 12.03 11.09
N ILE A 184 26.84 10.78 11.45
CA ILE A 184 25.95 10.52 12.58
C ILE A 184 26.71 9.84 13.71
N THR A 185 27.01 10.62 14.75
CA THR A 185 27.69 10.14 15.95
C THR A 185 26.77 9.42 16.94
N ASP A 186 25.47 9.72 16.91
CA ASP A 186 24.45 9.05 17.74
C ASP A 186 24.17 7.63 17.19
N PRO A 187 24.50 6.56 17.96
CA PRO A 187 24.31 5.18 17.50
C PRO A 187 22.85 4.81 17.19
N ILE A 188 21.88 5.41 17.90
CA ILE A 188 20.46 5.14 17.70
C ILE A 188 20.01 5.75 16.39
N LYS A 189 20.36 7.03 16.16
CA LYS A 189 20.03 7.73 14.92
C LYS A 189 20.71 7.07 13.72
N PHE A 190 21.98 6.66 13.86
CA PHE A 190 22.70 5.96 12.80
C PHE A 190 21.98 4.66 12.42
N LYS A 191 21.59 3.84 13.40
CA LYS A 191 20.87 2.58 13.16
C LYS A 191 19.57 2.81 12.37
N ILE A 192 18.78 3.82 12.75
CA ILE A 192 17.52 4.15 12.06
C ILE A 192 17.76 4.55 10.60
N GLU A 193 18.72 5.43 10.33
CA GLU A 193 19.04 5.87 8.97
C GLU A 193 19.66 4.75 8.12
N ALA A 194 20.55 3.95 8.71
CA ALA A 194 21.13 2.78 8.06
C ALA A 194 20.07 1.75 7.68
N GLU A 195 19.10 1.47 8.54
CA GLU A 195 17.96 0.60 8.24
C GLU A 195 17.13 1.12 7.06
N LYS A 196 16.90 2.43 6.96
CA LYS A 196 16.20 3.05 5.80
C LYS A 196 16.96 2.79 4.50
N VAL A 197 18.29 2.91 4.50
CA VAL A 197 19.15 2.63 3.33
C VAL A 197 19.12 1.14 2.96
N MET A 198 19.27 0.25 3.94
CA MET A 198 19.32 -1.20 3.72
C MET A 198 17.96 -1.85 3.44
N SER A 199 16.87 -1.13 3.71
CA SER A 199 15.50 -1.62 3.43
C SER A 199 15.24 -1.86 1.95
N LYS A 200 16.02 -1.24 1.05
CA LYS A 200 15.76 -1.24 -0.40
C LYS A 200 15.99 -2.61 -1.03
N ASP A 201 14.99 -3.08 -1.78
CA ASP A 201 15.00 -4.36 -2.49
C ASP A 201 15.14 -4.17 -4.01
N CYS A 202 15.69 -5.18 -4.70
CA CYS A 202 15.89 -5.15 -6.15
C CYS A 202 14.63 -5.58 -6.91
N LEU A 203 13.73 -4.62 -7.16
CA LEU A 203 12.48 -4.86 -7.87
C LEU A 203 12.66 -5.30 -9.34
N CYS A 204 13.77 -4.92 -9.98
CA CYS A 204 14.06 -5.23 -11.39
C CYS A 204 14.14 -6.75 -11.67
N GLU A 205 14.66 -7.49 -10.68
CA GLU A 205 14.80 -8.94 -10.77
C GLU A 205 13.60 -9.64 -10.14
N GLY A 206 13.21 -9.23 -8.94
CA GLY A 206 12.24 -9.97 -8.12
C GLY A 206 10.82 -9.98 -8.67
N LEU A 207 10.32 -8.87 -9.24
CA LEU A 207 8.93 -8.77 -9.70
C LEU A 207 8.60 -9.69 -10.88
N GLY A 208 9.57 -9.95 -11.77
CA GLY A 208 9.40 -10.84 -12.90
C GLY A 208 9.74 -12.30 -12.60
N MET A 209 10.34 -12.58 -11.45
CA MET A 209 10.95 -13.89 -11.18
C MET A 209 9.91 -15.00 -11.02
N ALA A 210 8.78 -14.72 -10.36
CA ALA A 210 7.71 -15.71 -10.16
C ALA A 210 7.23 -16.30 -11.50
N ALA A 211 7.02 -15.44 -12.51
CA ALA A 211 6.59 -15.86 -13.84
C ALA A 211 7.63 -16.75 -14.53
N LEU A 212 8.93 -16.45 -14.40
CA LEU A 212 9.99 -17.28 -14.97
C LEU A 212 10.06 -18.65 -14.29
N LEU A 213 9.97 -18.68 -12.96
CA LEU A 213 10.01 -19.92 -12.18
C LEU A 213 8.80 -20.82 -12.49
N ARG A 214 7.58 -20.27 -12.44
CA ARG A 214 6.34 -21.00 -12.72
C ARG A 214 6.32 -21.60 -14.12
N ASN A 215 6.80 -20.85 -15.12
CA ASN A 215 6.85 -21.32 -16.51
C ASN A 215 8.14 -22.09 -16.85
N LYS A 216 9.00 -22.40 -15.87
CA LYS A 216 10.26 -23.13 -16.05
C LYS A 216 11.17 -22.53 -17.13
N VAL A 217 11.16 -21.20 -17.25
CA VAL A 217 12.00 -20.47 -18.21
C VAL A 217 13.45 -20.50 -17.73
N LYS A 218 14.40 -20.71 -18.65
CA LYS A 218 15.83 -20.64 -18.34
C LYS A 218 16.18 -19.27 -17.80
N LEU A 219 16.70 -19.22 -16.58
CA LEU A 219 17.00 -17.96 -15.92
C LEU A 219 18.25 -17.29 -16.51
N PRO A 220 18.22 -15.96 -16.75
CA PRO A 220 19.37 -15.22 -17.27
C PRO A 220 20.50 -15.09 -16.24
N THR A 221 20.17 -15.22 -14.94
CA THR A 221 21.12 -15.17 -13.82
C THR A 221 20.82 -16.32 -12.85
N LYS A 222 21.69 -16.54 -11.86
CA LYS A 222 21.43 -17.52 -10.77
C LYS A 222 20.43 -17.02 -9.73
N ILE A 223 19.92 -15.80 -9.87
CA ILE A 223 19.03 -15.17 -8.90
C ILE A 223 17.62 -15.73 -9.10
N LYS A 224 17.04 -16.25 -8.02
CA LYS A 224 15.69 -16.84 -7.98
C LYS A 224 14.77 -16.13 -6.98
N ALA A 225 15.20 -14.97 -6.50
CA ALA A 225 14.47 -14.24 -5.47
C ALA A 225 13.20 -13.63 -6.07
N VAL A 226 12.06 -13.87 -5.43
CA VAL A 226 10.74 -13.42 -5.84
C VAL A 226 10.30 -12.30 -4.92
N THR A 227 9.98 -11.15 -5.49
CA THR A 227 9.36 -10.03 -4.79
C THR A 227 7.86 -10.07 -5.05
N ILE A 228 7.07 -9.90 -4.01
CA ILE A 228 5.60 -9.89 -4.09
C ILE A 228 5.05 -8.86 -3.11
N CYS A 229 3.93 -8.22 -3.47
CA CYS A 229 3.36 -7.13 -2.69
C CYS A 229 1.87 -7.35 -2.33
N PRO A 230 1.54 -8.42 -1.59
CA PRO A 230 0.16 -8.68 -1.19
C PRO A 230 -0.32 -7.60 -0.21
N GLY A 231 -1.55 -7.10 -0.41
CA GLY A 231 -2.22 -6.28 0.60
C GLY A 231 -2.54 -7.08 1.88
N PRO A 232 -2.55 -6.44 3.07
CA PRO A 232 -2.60 -7.12 4.38
C PRO A 232 -3.89 -7.91 4.63
N ASN A 233 -4.98 -7.59 3.92
CA ASN A 233 -6.24 -8.32 4.04
C ASN A 233 -6.17 -9.76 3.53
N LEU A 234 -5.07 -10.14 2.85
CA LEU A 234 -4.83 -11.54 2.50
C LEU A 234 -4.73 -12.45 3.74
N ALA A 235 -4.38 -11.89 4.92
CA ALA A 235 -4.36 -12.62 6.18
C ALA A 235 -5.70 -13.26 6.58
N TYR A 236 -6.82 -12.75 6.05
CA TYR A 236 -8.15 -13.30 6.30
C TYR A 236 -8.55 -14.42 5.34
N PHE A 237 -7.69 -14.76 4.38
CA PHE A 237 -7.87 -15.88 3.47
C PHE A 237 -6.83 -16.96 3.76
N SER A 238 -7.12 -18.21 3.41
CA SER A 238 -6.19 -19.31 3.61
C SER A 238 -6.36 -20.36 2.53
N GLY A 239 -5.30 -21.14 2.29
CA GLY A 239 -5.30 -22.22 1.30
C GLY A 239 -5.17 -21.71 -0.13
N VAL A 240 -4.76 -22.63 -1.01
CA VAL A 240 -4.82 -22.44 -2.47
C VAL A 240 -6.27 -22.59 -2.92
N ARG A 241 -6.72 -21.72 -3.83
CA ARG A 241 -8.12 -21.62 -4.27
C ARG A 241 -8.24 -21.72 -5.79
N THR A 242 -9.36 -22.24 -6.25
CA THR A 242 -9.74 -22.22 -7.68
C THR A 242 -10.33 -20.86 -8.05
N LEU A 243 -10.34 -20.53 -9.35
CA LEU A 243 -11.03 -19.32 -9.84
C LEU A 243 -12.52 -19.39 -9.48
N ARG A 244 -13.13 -20.57 -9.63
CA ARG A 244 -14.54 -20.78 -9.29
C ARG A 244 -14.84 -20.43 -7.84
N GLU A 245 -14.07 -20.96 -6.90
CA GLU A 245 -14.23 -20.65 -5.47
C GLU A 245 -14.10 -19.14 -5.19
N MET A 246 -13.11 -18.48 -5.80
CA MET A 246 -12.91 -17.04 -5.62
C MET A 246 -14.08 -16.21 -6.18
N VAL A 247 -14.61 -16.60 -7.35
CA VAL A 247 -15.79 -15.96 -7.93
C VAL A 247 -17.05 -16.28 -7.12
N ASP A 248 -17.17 -17.49 -6.58
CA ASP A 248 -18.26 -17.86 -5.67
C ASP A 248 -18.20 -17.02 -4.38
N HIS A 249 -17.00 -16.70 -3.87
CA HIS A 249 -16.81 -15.79 -2.73
C HIS A 249 -17.26 -14.35 -3.01
N ILE A 250 -16.83 -13.81 -4.15
CA ILE A 250 -17.14 -12.42 -4.54
C ILE A 250 -18.64 -12.22 -4.70
N TYR A 251 -19.36 -13.21 -5.23
CA TYR A 251 -20.80 -13.14 -5.49
C TYR A 251 -21.65 -13.87 -4.44
N HIS A 252 -21.17 -13.93 -3.19
CA HIS A 252 -21.93 -14.40 -2.03
C HIS A 252 -22.47 -15.85 -2.14
N ARG A 253 -21.84 -16.71 -2.94
CA ARG A 253 -22.20 -18.14 -3.07
C ARG A 253 -21.44 -19.03 -2.08
N THR A 254 -20.30 -18.57 -1.60
CA THR A 254 -19.52 -19.21 -0.52
C THR A 254 -18.72 -18.15 0.25
N SER A 255 -18.04 -18.54 1.32
CA SER A 255 -17.07 -17.68 2.01
C SER A 255 -15.73 -18.38 2.08
N LEU A 256 -14.69 -17.72 1.56
CA LEU A 256 -13.30 -18.17 1.63
C LEU A 256 -12.52 -17.54 2.79
N LEU A 257 -13.20 -16.75 3.64
CA LEU A 257 -12.58 -16.19 4.82
C LEU A 257 -12.26 -17.30 5.83
N ASN A 258 -11.12 -17.15 6.49
CA ASN A 258 -10.73 -18.01 7.60
C ASN A 258 -11.44 -17.59 8.90
N LYS A 259 -11.05 -18.22 10.03
CA LYS A 259 -11.68 -17.99 11.33
C LYS A 259 -11.24 -16.70 12.04
N LEU A 260 -10.31 -15.93 11.45
CA LEU A 260 -9.87 -14.70 12.08
C LEU A 260 -11.00 -13.67 12.05
N PRO A 261 -11.28 -12.98 13.17
CA PRO A 261 -12.23 -11.88 13.17
C PRO A 261 -11.71 -10.80 12.23
N ARG A 262 -12.50 -10.48 11.21
CA ARG A 262 -12.17 -9.48 10.20
C ARG A 262 -13.01 -8.24 10.44
N ALA A 263 -12.35 -7.11 10.66
CA ALA A 263 -12.99 -5.80 10.67
C ALA A 263 -13.44 -5.40 9.25
N HIS A 264 -14.43 -4.50 9.16
CA HIS A 264 -14.86 -3.92 7.90
C HIS A 264 -13.70 -3.24 7.16
N MET A 265 -13.73 -3.21 5.83
CA MET A 265 -12.65 -2.65 5.00
C MET A 265 -12.26 -1.20 5.37
N PHE A 266 -13.25 -0.38 5.74
CA PHE A 266 -13.03 1.01 6.19
C PHE A 266 -12.26 1.08 7.52
N ILE A 267 -12.53 0.16 8.44
CA ILE A 267 -11.81 0.08 9.71
C ILE A 267 -10.37 -0.41 9.48
N ASN A 268 -10.19 -1.42 8.62
CA ASN A 268 -8.85 -1.88 8.25
C ASN A 268 -8.03 -0.73 7.64
N GLU A 269 -8.64 0.14 6.81
CA GLU A 269 -7.98 1.35 6.29
C GLU A 269 -7.62 2.33 7.39
N LEU A 270 -8.58 2.65 8.25
CA LEU A 270 -8.39 3.58 9.35
C LEU A 270 -7.22 3.14 10.24
N HIS A 271 -7.15 1.86 10.62
CA HIS A 271 -6.04 1.32 11.40
C HIS A 271 -4.70 1.48 10.70
N ILE A 272 -4.63 1.20 9.39
CA ILE A 272 -3.39 1.35 8.61
C ILE A 272 -2.92 2.81 8.59
N TYR A 273 -3.85 3.76 8.49
CA TYR A 273 -3.50 5.19 8.55
C TYR A 273 -3.11 5.65 9.96
N ILE A 274 -3.76 5.14 11.00
CA ILE A 274 -3.38 5.43 12.40
C ILE A 274 -1.98 4.90 12.68
N ASP A 275 -1.68 3.66 12.30
CA ASP A 275 -0.36 3.05 12.47
C ASP A 275 0.71 3.82 11.67
N PHE A 276 0.37 4.27 10.46
CA PHE A 276 1.26 5.10 9.65
C PHE A 276 1.57 6.45 10.32
N LEU A 277 0.54 7.16 10.80
CA LEU A 277 0.73 8.44 11.49
C LEU A 277 1.53 8.26 12.78
N LYS A 278 1.20 7.24 13.57
CA LYS A 278 1.92 6.88 14.80
C LYS A 278 3.40 6.66 14.52
N LYS A 279 3.74 5.87 13.49
CA LYS A 279 5.12 5.65 13.09
C LYS A 279 5.83 6.94 12.68
N GLN A 280 5.18 7.82 11.91
CA GLN A 280 5.78 9.11 11.55
C GLN A 280 6.07 9.99 12.79
N MET A 281 5.19 9.97 13.79
CA MET A 281 5.40 10.69 15.05
C MET A 281 6.52 10.09 15.90
N GLU A 282 6.67 8.76 15.91
CA GLU A 282 7.73 8.05 16.63
C GLU A 282 9.10 8.23 15.95
N ASP A 283 9.14 8.21 14.62
CA ASP A 283 10.36 8.45 13.81
C ASP A 283 10.85 9.90 13.87
N ALA A 284 9.97 10.84 14.26
CA ALA A 284 10.31 12.24 14.49
C ALA A 284 11.02 12.39 15.86
N VAL A 285 12.30 12.03 15.90
CA VAL A 285 13.16 12.13 17.09
C VAL A 285 13.51 13.59 17.38
N GLY A 286 13.33 14.03 18.63
CA GLY A 286 13.70 15.37 19.11
C GLY A 286 12.52 16.34 19.21
N GLU A 287 12.80 17.64 19.20
CA GLU A 287 11.75 18.67 19.14
C GLU A 287 11.12 18.71 17.75
N LEU A 288 9.81 18.51 17.67
CA LEU A 288 9.06 18.58 16.43
C LEU A 288 9.08 19.99 15.89
N THR A 289 9.39 20.21 14.61
CA THR A 289 9.21 21.54 14.02
C THR A 289 7.73 21.93 13.95
N ASP A 290 7.41 23.22 13.93
CA ASP A 290 6.02 23.70 13.77
C ASP A 290 5.35 23.15 12.50
N LYS A 291 6.13 22.95 11.43
CA LYS A 291 5.66 22.32 10.20
C LYS A 291 5.25 20.86 10.42
N GLN A 292 6.03 20.09 11.18
CA GLN A 292 5.70 18.70 11.50
C GLN A 292 4.48 18.62 12.41
N ALA A 293 4.41 19.46 13.45
CA ALA A 293 3.26 19.53 14.34
C ALA A 293 1.97 19.90 13.56
N GLY A 294 2.05 20.88 12.66
CA GLY A 294 0.94 21.26 11.78
C GLY A 294 0.51 20.14 10.82
N HIS A 295 1.46 19.41 10.23
CA HIS A 295 1.16 18.25 9.38
C HIS A 295 0.43 17.16 10.19
N PHE A 296 0.92 16.82 11.37
CA PHE A 296 0.31 15.81 12.24
C PHE A 296 -1.09 16.21 12.71
N ALA A 297 -1.29 17.48 13.06
CA ALA A 297 -2.60 18.01 13.43
C ALA A 297 -3.60 17.92 12.25
N ASN A 298 -3.18 18.33 11.05
CA ASN A 298 -4.01 18.23 9.85
C ASN A 298 -4.38 16.77 9.53
N PHE A 299 -3.40 15.87 9.59
CA PHE A 299 -3.60 14.44 9.35
C PHE A 299 -4.60 13.84 10.34
N LYS A 300 -4.43 14.11 11.64
CA LYS A 300 -5.35 13.68 12.70
C LYS A 300 -6.76 14.21 12.46
N ASN A 301 -6.91 15.48 12.10
CA ASN A 301 -8.21 16.09 11.84
C ASN A 301 -8.91 15.43 10.64
N ASN A 302 -8.18 15.12 9.57
CA ASN A 302 -8.74 14.41 8.41
C ASN A 302 -9.16 12.97 8.74
N LEU A 303 -8.45 12.28 9.63
CA LEU A 303 -8.88 10.99 10.16
C LEU A 303 -10.18 11.11 10.98
N LEU A 304 -10.27 12.09 11.88
CA LEU A 304 -11.48 12.33 12.66
C LEU A 304 -12.68 12.66 11.76
N ASN A 305 -12.49 13.50 10.75
CA ASN A 305 -13.51 13.81 9.73
C ASN A 305 -13.95 12.54 8.97
N SER A 306 -13.02 11.67 8.62
CA SER A 306 -13.32 10.38 7.98
C SER A 306 -14.08 9.44 8.91
N ILE A 307 -13.77 9.44 10.21
CA ILE A 307 -14.54 8.68 11.21
C ILE A 307 -15.96 9.24 11.32
N ASP A 308 -16.14 10.56 11.39
CA ASP A 308 -17.48 11.19 11.39
C ASP A 308 -18.29 10.80 10.17
N TYR A 309 -17.65 10.79 9.00
CA TYR A 309 -18.26 10.34 7.77
C TYR A 309 -18.67 8.86 7.87
N TYR A 310 -17.78 7.96 8.30
CA TYR A 310 -18.09 6.54 8.45
C TYR A 310 -19.23 6.26 9.45
N THR A 311 -19.28 6.98 10.58
CA THR A 311 -20.38 6.89 11.54
C THR A 311 -21.72 7.27 10.88
N LYS A 312 -21.74 8.30 10.03
CA LYS A 312 -22.96 8.73 9.32
C LYS A 312 -23.42 7.70 8.30
N ILE A 313 -22.51 7.09 7.54
CA ILE A 313 -22.89 6.12 6.50
C ILE A 313 -23.19 4.73 7.06
N ALA A 314 -22.79 4.42 8.30
CA ALA A 314 -23.03 3.12 8.93
C ALA A 314 -24.52 2.70 8.94
N ARG A 315 -25.44 3.67 8.99
CA ARG A 315 -26.90 3.42 8.89
C ARG A 315 -27.38 2.99 7.50
N HIS A 316 -26.55 3.19 6.48
CA HIS A 316 -26.81 2.81 5.09
C HIS A 316 -26.14 1.48 4.72
N ILE A 317 -25.36 0.90 5.63
CA ILE A 317 -24.79 -0.44 5.46
C ILE A 317 -25.92 -1.47 5.64
N PRO A 318 -26.15 -2.37 4.67
CA PRO A 318 -27.31 -3.28 4.68
C PRO A 318 -27.16 -4.49 5.62
N PHE A 319 -26.13 -4.50 6.46
CA PHE A 319 -25.80 -5.55 7.42
C PHE A 319 -25.40 -4.93 8.77
N ASP A 320 -25.26 -5.77 9.80
CA ASP A 320 -24.93 -5.32 11.15
C ASP A 320 -23.64 -4.49 11.19
N SER A 321 -23.79 -3.21 11.52
CA SER A 321 -22.71 -2.23 11.62
C SER A 321 -22.35 -1.88 13.07
N SER A 322 -22.86 -2.62 14.05
CA SER A 322 -22.60 -2.39 15.48
C SER A 322 -21.11 -2.48 15.83
N GLU A 323 -20.42 -3.53 15.35
CA GLU A 323 -18.99 -3.69 15.56
C GLU A 323 -18.17 -2.61 14.83
N LEU A 324 -18.61 -2.21 13.62
CA LEU A 324 -17.99 -1.09 12.91
C LEU A 324 -18.09 0.21 13.72
N LEU A 325 -19.28 0.54 14.25
CA LEU A 325 -19.49 1.74 15.07
C LEU A 325 -18.66 1.72 16.36
N LYS A 326 -18.55 0.55 16.99
CA LYS A 326 -17.68 0.36 18.16
C LYS A 326 -16.21 0.62 17.82
N GLN A 327 -15.71 0.03 16.73
CA GLN A 327 -14.33 0.22 16.27
C GLN A 327 -14.03 1.67 15.86
N LEU A 328 -15.01 2.38 15.29
CA LEU A 328 -14.88 3.83 15.03
C LEU A 328 -14.74 4.63 16.33
N ALA A 329 -15.49 4.28 17.38
CA ALA A 329 -15.36 4.93 18.68
C ALA A 329 -13.98 4.64 19.31
N GLU A 330 -13.53 3.40 19.28
CA GLU A 330 -12.18 3.02 19.76
C GLU A 330 -11.08 3.78 19.02
N ALA A 331 -11.19 3.92 17.69
CA ALA A 331 -10.23 4.69 16.91
C ALA A 331 -10.20 6.19 17.26
N ARG A 332 -11.33 6.78 17.65
CA ARG A 332 -11.37 8.16 18.18
C ARG A 332 -10.59 8.28 19.48
N GLU A 333 -10.80 7.34 20.40
CA GLU A 333 -10.08 7.33 21.68
C GLU A 333 -8.57 7.18 21.47
N ILE A 334 -8.14 6.34 20.52
CA ILE A 334 -6.73 6.24 20.15
C ILE A 334 -6.18 7.60 19.68
N LEU A 335 -6.91 8.29 18.79
CA LEU A 335 -6.50 9.61 18.27
C LEU A 335 -6.55 10.74 19.31
N ALA A 336 -7.32 10.57 20.39
CA ALA A 336 -7.33 11.45 21.57
C ALA A 336 -6.22 11.12 22.58
N GLY A 337 -5.44 10.06 22.32
CA GLY A 337 -4.39 9.60 23.23
C GLY A 337 -3.21 10.58 23.36
N PRO A 338 -2.40 10.44 24.44
CA PRO A 338 -1.32 11.38 24.77
C PRO A 338 -0.28 11.59 23.67
N LEU A 339 0.03 10.54 22.90
CA LEU A 339 0.98 10.62 21.79
C LEU A 339 0.52 11.63 20.74
N PHE A 340 -0.75 11.52 20.32
CA PHE A 340 -1.33 12.36 19.28
C PHE A 340 -1.55 13.79 19.77
N GLU A 341 -1.99 13.97 21.02
CA GLU A 341 -2.11 15.31 21.61
C GLU A 341 -0.76 16.03 21.69
N ARG A 342 0.28 15.35 22.19
CA ARG A 342 1.62 15.95 22.30
C ARG A 342 2.22 16.29 20.94
N ALA A 343 2.09 15.39 19.97
CA ALA A 343 2.72 15.55 18.65
C ALA A 343 2.05 16.62 17.78
N CYS A 344 0.82 17.04 18.10
CA CYS A 344 0.09 18.06 17.36
C CYS A 344 0.28 19.49 17.91
N LEU A 345 0.98 19.65 19.03
CA LEU A 345 1.23 20.96 19.62
C LEU A 345 2.48 21.61 18.97
N PRO A 346 2.41 22.91 18.59
CA PRO A 346 3.59 23.63 18.12
C PRO A 346 4.65 23.72 19.22
N VAL A 347 5.92 23.92 18.83
CA VAL A 347 7.00 24.10 19.81
C VAL A 347 6.70 25.38 20.58
N ARG A 348 6.51 25.27 21.89
CA ARG A 348 6.51 26.46 22.72
C ARG A 348 7.94 26.98 22.75
N VAL A 349 8.21 28.00 21.93
CA VAL A 349 9.43 28.79 22.02
C VAL A 349 9.43 29.43 23.41
N GLY A 350 10.27 28.89 24.29
CA GLY A 350 10.51 29.42 25.64
C GLY A 350 11.53 30.54 25.63
#